data_AF-A0A511WTN1-F1
#
_entry.id   AF-A0A511WTN1-F1
#
_cell.length_a   1.000
_cell.length_b   1.000
_cell.length_c   1.000
_cell.angle_alpha   90.00
_cell.angle_beta   90.00
_cell.angle_gamma   90.00
#
_symmetry.space_group_name_H-M   'P 1'
#
loop_
_entity.id
_entity.type
_entity.pdbx_description
1 polymer ?
#
loop_
_entity_poly.entity_id
_entity_poly.type
_entity_poly.pdbx_seq_one_letter_code
_entity_poly.pdbx_strand_id
1 'polypeptide(L)'
;MIIVTFLPILILLTVFIALSLLIKKSSHFGFAKGKMGLWMLIGYSALLVGSMVIFLVLPIDSTELRGQENDRDAEQKSQQFYEAVHEGKVDDMEEWRIHEWSFPFNEEQIVLQVLENDVNGVNIFVEHTDELTETVEASYYQTPLTVNGYEVEEKYMPAVVLDTTTLSIYPGETLNLKYKMFGTEFPFRLFGEENGYAWGRTTVSHWNGSALYIRVPEGLNVAADQNGYTEVNPS
;
A
#
# COMPACT_ATOMS: atom_id res chain seq x y z
N MET A 1 1.49 29.36 -9.56
CA MET A 1 1.01 28.41 -8.54
C MET A 1 0.78 29.08 -7.18
N ILE A 2 1.74 29.87 -6.66
CA ILE A 2 1.61 30.65 -5.41
C ILE A 2 0.33 31.52 -5.36
N ILE A 3 0.01 32.27 -6.43
CA ILE A 3 -1.17 33.16 -6.48
C ILE A 3 -2.50 32.41 -6.30
N VAL A 4 -2.59 31.18 -6.81
CA VAL A 4 -3.82 30.36 -6.70
C VAL A 4 -4.00 29.87 -5.27
N THR A 5 -2.91 29.53 -4.58
CA THR A 5 -2.91 29.11 -3.17
C THR A 5 -3.40 30.21 -2.23
N PHE A 6 -3.12 31.48 -2.53
CA PHE A 6 -3.55 32.62 -1.70
C PHE A 6 -4.89 33.24 -2.11
N LEU A 7 -5.48 32.80 -3.22
CA LEU A 7 -6.76 33.30 -3.71
C LEU A 7 -7.93 33.14 -2.71
N PRO A 8 -8.09 31.99 -2.01
CA PRO A 8 -9.16 31.84 -1.02
C PRO A 8 -9.00 32.80 0.16
N ILE A 9 -7.76 33.05 0.58
CA ILE A 9 -7.43 33.97 1.67
C ILE A 9 -7.76 35.41 1.26
N LEU A 10 -7.42 35.81 0.03
CA LEU A 10 -7.77 37.12 -0.53
C LEU A 10 -9.28 37.31 -0.64
N ILE A 11 -10.03 36.30 -1.07
CA ILE A 11 -11.49 36.35 -1.15
C ILE A 11 -12.09 36.52 0.25
N LEU A 12 -11.65 35.73 1.23
CA LEU A 12 -12.14 35.79 2.61
C LEU A 12 -11.84 37.16 3.24
N LEU A 13 -10.64 37.70 3.02
CA LEU A 13 -10.23 39.01 3.50
C LEU A 13 -11.04 40.13 2.83
N THR A 14 -11.35 40.00 1.54
CA THR A 14 -12.22 40.93 0.80
C THR A 14 -13.66 40.90 1.33
N VAL A 15 -14.21 39.72 1.62
CA VAL A 15 -15.53 39.56 2.23
C VAL A 15 -15.56 40.19 3.63
N PHE A 16 -14.52 39.99 4.43
CA PHE A 16 -14.41 40.57 5.78
C PHE A 16 -14.35 42.11 5.75
N ILE A 17 -13.58 42.69 4.82
CA ILE A 17 -13.51 44.14 4.60
C ILE A 17 -14.87 44.66 4.10
N ALA A 18 -15.49 43.98 3.14
CA ALA A 18 -16.79 44.37 2.60
C ALA A 18 -17.89 44.39 3.68
N LEU A 19 -17.98 43.33 4.50
CA LEU A 19 -18.88 43.30 5.65
C LEU A 19 -18.60 44.46 6.62
N SER A 20 -17.33 44.70 6.96
CA SER A 20 -16.93 45.76 7.89
C SER A 20 -17.32 47.17 7.38
N LEU A 21 -17.19 47.40 6.08
CA LEU A 21 -17.56 48.67 5.44
C LEU A 21 -19.09 48.86 5.33
N LEU A 22 -19.82 47.79 5.01
CA LEU A 22 -21.29 47.80 4.96
C LEU A 22 -21.89 48.10 6.35
N ILE A 23 -21.28 47.57 7.41
CA ILE A 23 -21.70 47.82 8.80
C ILE A 23 -21.43 49.29 9.20
N LYS A 24 -20.29 49.87 8.81
CA LYS A 24 -19.97 51.28 9.09
C LYS A 24 -20.93 52.27 8.41
N LYS A 25 -21.43 51.95 7.22
CA LYS A 25 -22.32 52.83 6.44
C LYS A 25 -23.79 52.74 6.91
N SER A 26 -24.15 51.66 7.59
CA SER A 26 -25.52 51.38 8.04
C SER A 26 -25.75 51.86 9.48
N SER A 27 -25.71 53.18 9.72
CA SER A 27 -26.09 53.76 11.03
C SER A 27 -27.60 53.72 11.31
N HIS A 28 -28.42 53.24 10.37
CA HIS A 28 -29.88 53.29 10.45
C HIS A 28 -30.60 51.94 10.52
N PHE A 29 -29.90 50.81 10.38
CA PHE A 29 -30.52 49.48 10.46
C PHE A 29 -30.42 48.95 11.88
N GLY A 30 -31.57 48.69 12.50
CA GLY A 30 -31.77 48.39 13.93
C GLY A 30 -31.16 47.08 14.47
N PHE A 31 -30.00 46.67 13.98
CA PHE A 31 -29.21 45.56 14.55
C PHE A 31 -28.42 45.96 15.81
N ALA A 32 -28.61 47.18 16.34
CA ALA A 32 -27.96 47.64 17.57
C ALA A 32 -28.36 46.86 18.86
N LYS A 33 -29.33 45.94 18.79
CA LYS A 33 -29.58 44.91 19.84
C LYS A 33 -28.78 43.61 19.65
N GLY A 34 -28.05 43.48 18.53
CA GLY A 34 -27.35 42.28 18.06
C GLY A 34 -25.83 42.29 18.30
N LYS A 35 -25.33 42.96 19.36
CA LYS A 35 -23.90 42.89 19.74
C LYS A 35 -23.44 41.43 19.88
N MET A 36 -24.29 40.58 20.44
CA MET A 36 -23.99 39.16 20.63
C MET A 36 -23.78 38.40 19.30
N GLY A 37 -24.59 38.68 18.28
CA GLY A 37 -24.43 38.07 16.95
C GLY A 37 -23.13 38.52 16.25
N LEU A 38 -22.77 39.80 16.40
CA LEU A 38 -21.49 40.31 15.87
C LEU A 38 -20.29 39.67 16.58
N TRP A 39 -20.33 39.54 17.91
CA TRP A 39 -19.30 38.86 18.69
C TRP A 39 -19.19 37.37 18.36
N MET A 40 -20.32 36.70 18.11
CA MET A 40 -20.33 35.31 17.64
C MET A 40 -19.70 35.16 16.25
N LEU A 41 -20.00 36.09 15.32
CA LEU A 41 -19.43 36.06 13.98
C LEU A 41 -17.92 36.35 13.98
N ILE A 42 -17.47 37.32 14.78
CA ILE A 42 -16.04 37.61 14.97
C ILE A 42 -15.33 36.41 15.63
N GLY A 43 -15.92 35.82 16.67
CA GLY A 43 -15.37 34.66 17.35
C GLY A 43 -15.26 33.44 16.44
N TYR A 44 -16.30 33.16 15.65
CA TYR A 44 -16.29 32.09 14.66
C TYR A 44 -15.25 32.33 13.56
N SER A 45 -15.14 33.57 13.07
CA SER A 45 -14.13 33.94 12.06
C SER A 45 -12.71 33.81 12.61
N ALA A 46 -12.48 34.25 13.85
CA ALA A 46 -11.20 34.10 14.51
C ALA A 46 -10.84 32.63 14.75
N LEU A 47 -11.82 31.79 15.10
CA LEU A 47 -11.64 30.35 15.26
C LEU A 47 -11.28 29.70 13.92
N LEU A 48 -11.97 30.04 12.82
CA LEU A 48 -11.62 29.54 11.48
C LEU A 48 -10.20 29.92 11.06
N VAL A 49 -9.80 31.18 11.26
CA VAL A 49 -8.44 31.63 10.96
C VAL A 49 -7.42 30.93 11.86
N GLY A 50 -7.73 30.76 13.15
CA GLY A 50 -6.89 30.03 14.09
C GLY A 50 -6.70 28.56 13.70
N SER A 51 -7.78 27.86 13.34
CA SER A 51 -7.74 26.50 12.83
C SER A 51 -6.89 26.38 11.56
N MET A 52 -6.98 27.36 10.64
CA MET A 52 -6.15 27.39 9.44
C MET A 52 -4.66 27.55 9.77
N VAL A 53 -4.30 28.45 10.69
CA VAL A 53 -2.90 28.63 11.10
C VAL A 53 -2.38 27.37 11.80
N ILE A 54 -3.17 26.75 12.68
CA ILE A 54 -2.81 25.49 13.34
C ILE A 54 -2.61 24.38 12.32
N PHE A 55 -3.47 24.28 11.30
CA PHE A 55 -3.33 23.33 10.20
C PHE A 55 -2.01 23.52 9.43
N LEU A 56 -1.58 24.76 9.19
CA LEU A 56 -0.31 25.05 8.50
C LEU A 56 0.94 24.83 9.37
N VAL A 57 0.81 24.93 10.69
CA VAL A 57 1.93 24.78 11.65
C VAL A 57 2.04 23.35 12.17
N LEU A 58 0.98 22.55 12.04
CA LEU A 58 1.04 21.13 12.34
C LEU A 58 2.17 20.51 11.52
N PRO A 59 3.19 19.91 12.19
CA PRO A 59 4.14 19.07 11.51
C PRO A 59 3.35 17.85 11.06
N ILE A 60 2.78 17.96 9.87
CA ILE A 60 2.46 16.80 9.07
C ILE A 60 3.85 16.31 8.71
N ASP A 61 4.38 15.42 9.54
CA ASP A 61 5.40 14.50 9.07
C ASP A 61 4.74 13.81 7.89
N SER A 62 4.96 14.37 6.71
CA SER A 62 4.82 13.62 5.48
C SER A 62 5.88 12.54 5.64
N THR A 63 5.49 11.43 6.27
CA THR A 63 5.81 10.16 5.66
C THR A 63 5.32 10.37 4.23
N GLU A 64 6.24 10.74 3.34
CA GLU A 64 5.99 10.75 1.92
C GLU A 64 5.64 9.31 1.60
N LEU A 65 4.37 8.97 1.75
CA LEU A 65 3.83 7.72 1.28
C LEU A 65 4.08 7.82 -0.23
N ARG A 66 5.11 7.12 -0.69
CA ARG A 66 5.56 7.12 -2.08
C ARG A 66 4.34 6.87 -2.94
N GLY A 67 4.02 7.85 -3.78
CA GLY A 67 3.05 7.83 -4.88
C GLY A 67 1.74 7.10 -4.61
N GLN A 68 0.60 7.80 -4.67
CA GLN A 68 -0.67 7.11 -4.85
C GLN A 68 -0.63 6.39 -6.20
N GLU A 69 -0.33 5.09 -6.18
CA GLU A 69 -0.37 4.26 -7.38
C GLU A 69 -1.83 4.05 -7.75
N ASN A 70 -2.14 4.14 -9.05
CA ASN A 70 -3.46 3.85 -9.55
C ASN A 70 -3.71 2.35 -9.40
N ASP A 71 -4.87 1.94 -8.89
CA ASP A 71 -5.23 0.52 -8.70
C ASP A 71 -4.97 -0.31 -9.97
N ARG A 72 -5.12 0.28 -11.17
CA ARG A 72 -4.82 -0.37 -12.45
C ARG A 72 -3.34 -0.68 -12.67
N ASP A 73 -2.45 0.21 -12.24
CA ASP A 73 -1.01 0.04 -12.40
C ASP A 73 -0.51 -1.07 -11.46
N ALA A 74 -1.05 -1.12 -10.25
CA ALA A 74 -0.80 -2.21 -9.29
C ALA A 74 -1.29 -3.57 -9.81
N GLU A 75 -2.50 -3.64 -10.38
CA GLU A 75 -3.02 -4.86 -11.01
C GLU A 75 -2.13 -5.32 -12.19
N GLN A 76 -1.69 -4.38 -13.04
CA GLN A 76 -0.83 -4.71 -14.17
C GLN A 76 0.53 -5.25 -13.72
N LYS A 77 1.16 -4.62 -12.70
CA LYS A 77 2.41 -5.13 -12.12
C LYS A 77 2.25 -6.54 -11.55
N SER A 78 1.14 -6.80 -10.87
CA SER A 78 0.87 -8.14 -10.34
C SER A 78 0.69 -9.18 -11.46
N GLN A 79 0.06 -8.81 -12.58
CA GLN A 79 -0.06 -9.71 -13.74
C GLN A 79 1.29 -10.00 -14.37
N GLN A 80 2.10 -8.96 -14.61
CA GLN A 80 3.46 -9.09 -15.15
C GLN A 80 4.35 -9.95 -14.26
N PHE A 81 4.23 -9.79 -12.93
CA PHE A 81 4.91 -10.63 -11.96
C PHE A 81 4.56 -12.10 -12.16
N TYR A 82 3.27 -12.46 -12.13
CA TYR A 82 2.86 -13.86 -12.27
C TYR A 82 3.21 -14.44 -13.64
N GLU A 83 3.13 -13.66 -14.71
CA GLU A 83 3.59 -14.06 -16.05
C GLU A 83 5.08 -14.40 -16.04
N ALA A 84 5.93 -13.52 -15.48
CA ALA A 84 7.37 -13.76 -15.37
C ALA A 84 7.70 -15.00 -14.51
N VAL A 85 7.00 -15.20 -13.39
CA VAL A 85 7.15 -16.40 -12.55
C VAL A 85 6.79 -17.67 -13.33
N HIS A 86 5.68 -17.65 -14.06
CA HIS A 86 5.21 -18.81 -14.84
C HIS A 86 6.11 -19.13 -16.04
N GLU A 87 6.74 -18.12 -16.63
CA GLU A 87 7.67 -18.28 -17.75
C GLU A 87 9.10 -18.61 -17.30
N GLY A 88 9.38 -18.61 -16.00
CA GLY A 88 10.72 -18.84 -15.45
C GLY A 88 11.70 -17.67 -15.70
N LYS A 89 11.18 -16.47 -16.00
CA LYS A 89 11.99 -15.26 -16.23
C LYS A 89 12.35 -14.60 -14.90
N VAL A 90 13.08 -15.33 -14.05
CA VAL A 90 13.49 -14.86 -12.71
C VAL A 90 14.35 -13.59 -12.75
N ASP A 91 15.14 -13.40 -13.81
CA ASP A 91 15.95 -12.18 -14.01
C ASP A 91 15.11 -10.90 -14.07
N ASP A 92 13.89 -10.96 -14.61
CA ASP A 92 12.99 -9.81 -14.73
C ASP A 92 12.38 -9.42 -13.37
N MET A 93 12.48 -10.29 -12.36
CA MET A 93 11.87 -10.14 -11.04
C MET A 93 12.88 -9.89 -9.92
N GLU A 94 14.15 -9.74 -10.27
CA GLU A 94 15.25 -9.59 -9.31
C GLU A 94 15.05 -8.39 -8.37
N GLU A 95 14.42 -7.31 -8.85
CA GLU A 95 14.07 -6.13 -8.04
C GLU A 95 13.07 -6.42 -6.90
N TRP A 96 12.31 -7.51 -7.01
CA TRP A 96 11.32 -7.94 -6.03
C TRP A 96 11.79 -9.10 -5.16
N ARG A 97 13.07 -9.50 -5.30
CA ARG A 97 13.67 -10.55 -4.49
C ARG A 97 13.82 -10.06 -3.05
N ILE A 98 13.21 -10.79 -2.12
CA ILE A 98 13.27 -10.48 -0.68
C ILE A 98 14.35 -11.30 -0.01
N HIS A 99 14.41 -12.59 -0.34
CA HIS A 99 15.34 -13.52 0.29
C HIS A 99 15.65 -14.70 -0.60
N GLU A 100 16.81 -15.29 -0.38
CA GLU A 100 17.32 -16.46 -1.09
C GLU A 100 17.90 -17.44 -0.08
N TRP A 101 17.56 -18.72 -0.26
CA TRP A 101 18.10 -19.84 0.46
C TRP A 101 18.81 -20.77 -0.53
N SER A 102 19.93 -21.33 -0.10
CA SER A 102 20.65 -22.36 -0.85
C SER A 102 20.97 -23.50 0.09
N PHE A 103 20.57 -24.71 -0.30
CA PHE A 103 20.71 -25.91 0.52
C PHE A 103 21.47 -26.99 -0.25
N PRO A 104 22.56 -27.55 0.29
CA PRO A 104 23.17 -28.73 -0.30
C PRO A 104 22.20 -29.91 -0.22
N PHE A 105 21.99 -30.62 -1.33
CA PHE A 105 21.00 -31.69 -1.42
C PHE A 105 21.43 -32.76 -2.44
N ASN A 106 21.61 -33.99 -1.96
CA ASN A 106 22.19 -35.09 -2.74
C ASN A 106 21.27 -36.34 -2.78
N GLU A 107 20.03 -36.21 -2.34
CA GLU A 107 19.05 -37.30 -2.33
C GLU A 107 18.24 -37.32 -3.63
N GLU A 108 17.63 -38.46 -3.98
CA GLU A 108 16.88 -38.62 -5.23
C GLU A 108 15.49 -37.95 -5.20
N GLN A 109 14.98 -37.64 -4.01
CA GLN A 109 13.65 -37.07 -3.83
C GLN A 109 13.63 -36.04 -2.69
N ILE A 110 12.98 -34.91 -2.96
CA ILE A 110 12.65 -33.89 -1.97
C ILE A 110 11.14 -33.85 -1.73
N VAL A 111 10.72 -33.69 -0.47
CA VAL A 111 9.33 -33.55 -0.08
C VAL A 111 9.08 -32.11 0.35
N LEU A 112 8.18 -31.43 -0.36
CA LEU A 112 7.70 -30.11 0.01
C LEU A 112 6.59 -30.25 1.05
N GLN A 113 6.83 -29.67 2.22
CA GLN A 113 5.85 -29.62 3.31
C GLN A 113 5.50 -28.16 3.60
N VAL A 114 4.25 -27.80 3.35
CA VAL A 114 3.72 -26.48 3.69
C VAL A 114 2.90 -26.63 4.94
N LEU A 115 3.35 -26.02 6.03
CA LEU A 115 2.62 -26.03 7.29
C LEU A 115 1.51 -24.97 7.21
N GLU A 116 0.30 -25.33 7.63
CA GLU A 116 -0.95 -24.57 7.45
C GLU A 116 -0.74 -23.05 7.59
N ASN A 117 -1.19 -22.32 6.57
CA ASN A 117 -1.33 -20.88 6.58
C ASN A 117 -2.80 -20.54 6.35
N ASP A 118 -3.40 -19.82 7.29
CA ASP A 118 -4.81 -19.44 7.29
C ASP A 118 -5.08 -18.54 6.06
N VAL A 119 -5.83 -19.07 5.08
CA VAL A 119 -6.45 -18.38 3.93
C VAL A 119 -5.51 -17.77 2.87
N ASN A 120 -4.24 -17.46 3.16
CA ASN A 120 -3.28 -16.86 2.19
C ASN A 120 -1.95 -17.62 2.19
N GLY A 121 -1.96 -18.84 1.67
CA GLY A 121 -0.74 -19.64 1.47
C GLY A 121 0.27 -18.95 0.52
N VAL A 122 1.55 -19.20 0.74
CA VAL A 122 2.60 -18.79 -0.20
C VAL A 122 2.45 -19.60 -1.49
N ASN A 123 2.41 -18.93 -2.65
CA ASN A 123 2.38 -19.63 -3.94
C ASN A 123 3.75 -20.25 -4.21
N ILE A 124 3.81 -21.55 -4.45
CA ILE A 124 5.06 -22.29 -4.64
C ILE A 124 5.21 -22.66 -6.11
N PHE A 125 6.37 -22.32 -6.66
CA PHE A 125 6.77 -22.60 -8.03
C PHE A 125 8.04 -23.43 -8.00
N VAL A 126 8.10 -24.47 -8.82
CA VAL A 126 9.23 -25.39 -8.88
C VAL A 126 9.76 -25.42 -10.31
N GLU A 127 11.03 -25.11 -10.47
CA GLU A 127 11.77 -25.19 -11.73
C GLU A 127 12.80 -26.31 -11.64
N HIS A 128 12.82 -27.18 -12.66
CA HIS A 128 13.93 -28.11 -12.85
C HIS A 128 14.96 -27.47 -13.77
N THR A 129 16.21 -27.40 -13.33
CA THR A 129 17.30 -26.75 -14.07
C THR A 129 18.54 -27.64 -14.09
N ASP A 130 19.28 -27.61 -15.19
CA ASP A 130 20.56 -28.28 -15.38
C ASP A 130 21.74 -27.48 -14.79
N GLU A 131 21.50 -26.23 -14.38
CA GLU A 131 22.50 -25.37 -13.73
C GLU A 131 22.84 -25.84 -12.31
N LEU A 132 21.95 -26.61 -11.68
CA LEU A 132 22.11 -27.14 -10.33
C LEU A 132 22.33 -28.66 -10.39
N THR A 133 23.21 -29.16 -9.52
CA THR A 133 23.51 -30.60 -9.43
C THR A 133 23.26 -31.15 -8.02
N GLU A 134 23.93 -30.57 -7.02
CA GLU A 134 23.94 -31.03 -5.63
C GLU A 134 23.36 -29.97 -4.68
N THR A 135 22.49 -29.10 -5.21
CA THR A 135 21.98 -27.94 -4.49
C THR A 135 20.55 -27.67 -4.89
N VAL A 136 19.72 -27.33 -3.90
CA VAL A 136 18.38 -26.81 -4.09
C VAL A 136 18.38 -25.35 -3.66
N GLU A 137 17.90 -24.49 -4.53
CA GLU A 137 17.78 -23.06 -4.26
C GLU A 137 16.31 -22.68 -4.09
N ALA A 138 16.03 -21.79 -3.15
CA ALA A 138 14.71 -21.22 -2.99
C ALA A 138 14.83 -19.70 -2.91
N SER A 139 13.99 -18.98 -3.65
CA SER A 139 13.95 -17.53 -3.65
C SER A 139 12.53 -17.06 -3.40
N TYR A 140 12.35 -16.16 -2.44
CA TYR A 140 11.05 -15.55 -2.17
C TYR A 140 10.99 -14.16 -2.81
N TYR A 141 10.00 -13.98 -3.67
CA TYR A 141 9.72 -12.75 -4.37
C TYR A 141 8.39 -12.16 -3.90
N GLN A 142 8.38 -10.85 -3.68
CA GLN A 142 7.18 -10.12 -3.29
C GLN A 142 7.19 -8.73 -3.92
N THR A 143 6.15 -8.44 -4.69
CA THR A 143 5.91 -7.10 -5.21
C THR A 143 5.45 -6.15 -4.08
N PRO A 144 5.59 -4.82 -4.24
CA PRO A 144 5.21 -3.88 -3.20
C PRO A 144 3.74 -4.01 -2.77
N LEU A 145 3.51 -4.18 -1.48
CA LEU A 145 2.17 -4.21 -0.88
C LEU A 145 1.59 -2.79 -0.93
N THR A 146 0.36 -2.65 -1.43
CA THR A 146 -0.32 -1.35 -1.47
C THR A 146 -1.65 -1.38 -0.72
N VAL A 147 -1.87 -0.35 0.10
CA VAL A 147 -3.11 -0.15 0.86
C VAL A 147 -3.71 1.19 0.44
N ASN A 148 -4.86 1.16 -0.22
CA ASN A 148 -5.50 2.35 -0.80
C ASN A 148 -4.55 3.17 -1.71
N GLY A 149 -3.74 2.49 -2.53
CA GLY A 149 -2.77 3.11 -3.43
C GLY A 149 -1.45 3.55 -2.78
N TYR A 150 -1.29 3.37 -1.47
CA TYR A 150 -0.04 3.69 -0.77
C TYR A 150 0.81 2.45 -0.54
N GLU A 151 2.08 2.52 -0.91
CA GLU A 151 3.05 1.46 -0.66
C GLU A 151 3.31 1.28 0.84
N VAL A 152 3.35 0.02 1.27
CA VAL A 152 3.71 -0.41 2.62
C VAL A 152 5.16 -0.91 2.58
N GLU A 153 6.02 -0.31 3.40
CA GLU A 153 7.45 -0.68 3.48
C GLU A 153 7.67 -2.08 4.09
N GLU A 154 6.72 -2.56 4.88
CA GLU A 154 6.82 -3.84 5.58
C GLU A 154 6.65 -5.02 4.62
N LYS A 155 7.56 -5.99 4.75
CA LYS A 155 7.64 -7.17 3.86
C LYS A 155 7.32 -8.43 4.64
N TYR A 156 6.55 -9.31 4.03
CA TYR A 156 6.32 -10.65 4.58
C TYR A 156 7.47 -11.55 4.17
N MET A 157 7.95 -12.42 5.07
CA MET A 157 9.01 -13.36 4.76
C MET A 157 8.67 -14.73 5.35
N PRO A 158 8.44 -15.76 4.52
CA PRO A 158 8.29 -17.13 5.03
C PRO A 158 9.64 -17.66 5.54
N ALA A 159 9.59 -18.64 6.43
CA ALA A 159 10.79 -19.38 6.81
C ALA A 159 10.85 -20.71 6.04
N VAL A 160 11.99 -20.98 5.41
CA VAL A 160 12.23 -22.23 4.67
C VAL A 160 13.34 -22.99 5.37
N VAL A 161 13.07 -24.24 5.72
CA VAL A 161 14.03 -25.11 6.43
C VAL A 161 14.09 -26.46 5.73
N LEU A 162 15.29 -26.91 5.41
CA LEU A 162 15.54 -28.25 4.90
C LEU A 162 15.93 -29.18 6.06
N ASP A 163 15.18 -30.26 6.25
CA ASP A 163 15.54 -31.38 7.13
C ASP A 163 15.65 -32.67 6.31
N THR A 164 16.88 -33.16 6.13
CA THR A 164 17.23 -34.43 5.46
C THR A 164 16.69 -34.54 4.03
N THR A 165 15.40 -34.81 3.85
CA THR A 165 14.68 -34.90 2.56
C THR A 165 13.47 -33.98 2.47
N THR A 166 13.11 -33.27 3.54
CA THR A 166 11.89 -32.47 3.62
C THR A 166 12.22 -30.99 3.65
N LEU A 167 11.69 -30.25 2.68
CA LEU A 167 11.71 -28.79 2.66
C LEU A 167 10.43 -28.27 3.32
N SER A 168 10.54 -27.89 4.58
CA SER A 168 9.44 -27.32 5.35
C SER A 168 9.36 -25.81 5.15
N ILE A 169 8.17 -25.36 4.73
CA ILE A 169 7.84 -23.96 4.52
C ILE A 169 6.87 -23.55 5.63
N TYR A 170 7.33 -22.62 6.47
CA TYR A 170 6.60 -22.08 7.59
C TYR A 170 6.05 -20.71 7.22
N PRO A 171 4.82 -20.38 7.67
CA PRO A 171 4.33 -19.02 7.55
C PRO A 171 5.27 -18.06 8.31
N GLY A 172 5.55 -16.92 7.69
CA GLY A 172 6.25 -15.82 8.32
C GLY A 172 5.46 -15.21 9.48
N GLU A 173 6.12 -14.30 10.20
CA GLU A 173 5.49 -13.60 11.33
C GLU A 173 4.27 -12.78 10.88
N THR A 174 3.18 -12.86 11.63
CA THR A 174 2.01 -12.01 11.39
C THR A 174 2.31 -10.58 11.81
N LEU A 175 2.34 -9.68 10.84
CA LEU A 175 2.59 -8.26 11.09
C LEU A 175 1.28 -7.52 11.41
N ASN A 176 1.22 -6.90 12.59
CA ASN A 176 0.11 -6.05 13.00
C ASN A 176 0.34 -4.60 12.54
N LEU A 177 -0.04 -4.31 11.31
CA LEU A 177 0.16 -3.01 10.69
C LEU A 177 -0.93 -2.01 11.16
N LYS A 178 -0.51 -0.87 11.71
CA LYS A 178 -1.42 0.19 12.19
C LYS A 178 -1.22 1.48 11.41
N TYR A 179 -2.16 1.77 10.52
CA TYR A 179 -2.14 2.99 9.71
C TYR A 179 -3.14 4.03 10.24
N LYS A 180 -2.78 5.30 10.11
CA LYS A 180 -3.70 6.43 10.26
C LYS A 180 -3.84 7.09 8.90
N MET A 181 -5.04 7.02 8.33
CA MET A 181 -5.35 7.67 7.07
C MET A 181 -6.24 8.88 7.33
N PHE A 182 -5.88 10.01 6.74
CA PHE A 182 -6.70 11.22 6.76
C PHE A 182 -7.49 11.29 5.46
N GLY A 183 -8.81 11.23 5.56
CA GLY A 183 -9.68 11.49 4.41
C GLY A 183 -9.98 12.99 4.31
N THR A 184 -10.11 13.49 3.09
CA THR A 184 -10.57 14.86 2.80
C THR A 184 -11.87 15.17 3.56
N GLU A 185 -12.04 16.37 4.10
CA GLU A 185 -13.29 16.72 4.81
C GLU A 185 -14.47 16.84 3.83
N PHE A 186 -15.69 16.57 4.31
CA PHE A 186 -16.92 16.54 3.50
C PHE A 186 -17.11 17.72 2.53
N PRO A 187 -16.84 19.00 2.89
CA PRO A 187 -17.08 20.12 1.98
C PRO A 187 -16.18 20.12 0.74
N PHE A 188 -14.94 19.63 0.87
CA PHE A 188 -13.97 19.61 -0.24
C PHE A 188 -14.22 18.44 -1.20
N ARG A 189 -14.86 17.36 -0.73
CA ARG A 189 -15.23 16.21 -1.56
C ARG A 189 -16.35 16.52 -2.57
N LEU A 190 -17.18 17.53 -2.29
CA LEU A 190 -18.29 17.92 -3.18
C LEU A 190 -17.82 18.62 -4.47
N PHE A 191 -16.57 19.10 -4.49
CA PHE A 191 -16.00 19.85 -5.60
C PHE A 191 -14.77 19.17 -6.22
N GLY A 192 -14.35 18.03 -5.69
CA GLY A 192 -13.26 17.23 -6.24
C GLY A 192 -13.72 16.42 -7.45
N GLU A 193 -12.79 16.09 -8.34
CA GLU A 193 -13.04 15.17 -9.47
C GLU A 193 -13.42 13.74 -8.99
N GLU A 194 -13.20 13.44 -7.71
CA GLU A 194 -13.73 12.27 -6.99
C GLU A 194 -15.25 12.37 -6.75
N ASN A 195 -16.02 12.59 -7.81
CA ASN A 195 -17.46 12.51 -7.78
C ASN A 195 -17.91 11.10 -7.36
N GLY A 196 -18.32 10.95 -6.09
CA GLY A 196 -19.27 9.89 -5.71
C GLY A 196 -18.74 8.73 -4.86
N TYR A 197 -17.53 8.78 -4.30
CA TYR A 197 -17.10 7.73 -3.35
C TYR A 197 -17.69 7.99 -1.96
N ALA A 198 -18.93 7.53 -1.79
CA ALA A 198 -19.66 7.53 -0.53
C ALA A 198 -18.88 6.83 0.58
N TRP A 199 -19.10 7.29 1.82
CA TRP A 199 -18.64 6.68 3.06
C TRP A 199 -18.92 5.16 3.06
N GLY A 200 -17.92 4.35 2.72
CA GLY A 200 -18.11 2.90 2.72
C GLY A 200 -17.25 2.08 1.76
N ARG A 201 -16.07 2.52 1.32
CA ARG A 201 -15.11 1.56 0.77
C ARG A 201 -14.42 0.84 1.94
N THR A 202 -14.66 -0.46 1.99
CA THR A 202 -13.73 -1.47 2.50
C THR A 202 -12.31 -1.08 2.11
N THR A 203 -11.39 -1.10 3.08
CA THR A 203 -9.96 -1.02 2.82
C THR A 203 -9.64 -1.99 1.68
N VAL A 204 -9.22 -1.46 0.53
CA VAL A 204 -8.80 -2.31 -0.58
C VAL A 204 -7.31 -2.53 -0.36
N SER A 205 -6.98 -3.72 0.11
CA SER A 205 -5.61 -4.20 0.15
C SER A 205 -5.38 -4.95 -1.15
N HIS A 206 -4.47 -4.46 -1.98
CA HIS A 206 -3.97 -5.22 -3.10
C HIS A 206 -2.75 -5.98 -2.59
N TRP A 207 -2.93 -7.27 -2.28
CA TRP A 207 -1.80 -8.17 -2.14
C TRP A 207 -1.25 -8.41 -3.54
N ASN A 208 -0.34 -7.54 -3.96
CA ASN A 208 0.33 -7.67 -5.24
C ASN A 208 1.25 -8.89 -5.17
N GLY A 209 1.39 -9.60 -6.29
CA GLY A 209 1.93 -10.96 -6.38
C GLY A 209 3.10 -11.32 -5.46
N SER A 210 3.03 -12.54 -4.90
CA SER A 210 4.11 -13.20 -4.17
C SER A 210 4.30 -14.64 -4.64
N ALA A 211 5.56 -15.07 -4.65
CA ALA A 211 5.96 -16.40 -5.09
C ALA A 211 7.19 -16.88 -4.31
N LEU A 212 7.15 -18.13 -3.85
CA LEU A 212 8.33 -18.89 -3.47
C LEU A 212 8.73 -19.74 -4.66
N TYR A 213 9.84 -19.36 -5.29
CA TYR A 213 10.40 -20.04 -6.45
C TYR A 213 11.51 -20.97 -6.00
N ILE A 214 11.38 -22.26 -6.31
CA ILE A 214 12.31 -23.31 -5.89
C ILE A 214 12.95 -23.89 -7.14
N ARG A 215 14.27 -23.81 -7.23
CA ARG A 215 15.06 -24.40 -8.30
C ARG A 215 15.66 -25.69 -7.80
N VAL A 216 15.43 -26.76 -8.55
CA VAL A 216 15.94 -28.09 -8.25
C VAL A 216 16.75 -28.64 -9.43
N PRO A 217 17.73 -29.52 -9.17
CA PRO A 217 18.46 -30.21 -10.23
C PRO A 217 17.53 -30.97 -11.19
N GLU A 218 17.91 -31.01 -12.46
CA GLU A 218 17.24 -31.83 -13.46
C GLU A 218 17.22 -33.32 -13.02
N GLY A 219 16.03 -33.92 -12.97
CA GLY A 219 15.84 -35.31 -12.55
C GLY A 219 15.61 -35.54 -11.05
N LEU A 220 15.69 -34.51 -10.20
CA LEU A 220 15.26 -34.62 -8.80
C LEU A 220 13.75 -34.83 -8.73
N ASN A 221 13.27 -35.81 -7.96
CA ASN A 221 11.83 -36.00 -7.79
C ASN A 221 11.27 -35.07 -6.70
N VAL A 222 10.22 -34.29 -7.01
CA VAL A 222 9.60 -33.34 -6.07
C VAL A 222 8.20 -33.83 -5.70
N ALA A 223 8.02 -34.23 -4.45
CA ALA A 223 6.73 -34.63 -3.90
C ALA A 223 6.15 -33.52 -3.01
N ALA A 224 4.82 -33.42 -2.89
CA ALA A 224 4.16 -32.47 -1.99
C ALA A 224 3.10 -33.15 -1.11
N ASP A 225 3.07 -32.78 0.18
CA ASP A 225 2.23 -33.44 1.19
C ASP A 225 0.76 -32.96 1.16
N GLN A 226 0.51 -31.65 1.10
CA GLN A 226 -0.84 -31.09 1.31
C GLN A 226 -1.24 -29.94 0.38
N ASN A 227 -0.27 -29.16 -0.12
CA ASN A 227 -0.50 -28.05 -1.04
C ASN A 227 0.14 -28.36 -2.40
N GLY A 228 -0.58 -28.06 -3.49
CA GLY A 228 -0.03 -28.16 -4.83
C GLY A 228 1.04 -27.09 -5.07
N TYR A 229 2.16 -27.47 -5.67
CA TYR A 229 3.09 -26.54 -6.30
C TYR A 229 2.76 -26.42 -7.79
N THR A 230 3.25 -25.36 -8.42
CA THR A 230 3.19 -25.22 -9.88
C THR A 230 4.56 -25.50 -10.47
N GLU A 231 4.63 -26.43 -11.42
CA GLU A 231 5.84 -26.62 -12.22
C GLU A 231 6.02 -25.47 -13.21
N VAL A 232 7.24 -24.95 -13.27
CA VAL A 232 7.67 -23.93 -14.22
C VAL A 232 8.58 -24.59 -15.24
N ASN A 233 8.19 -24.48 -16.50
CA ASN A 233 8.95 -24.97 -17.64
C ASN A 233 9.47 -23.74 -18.41
N PRO A 234 10.70 -23.26 -18.12
CA PRO A 234 11.27 -22.15 -18.86
C PRO A 234 11.34 -22.50 -20.35
N SER A 235 10.93 -21.55 -21.20
CA SER A 235 10.85 -21.71 -22.66
C SER A 235 12.17 -21.48 -23.37
#